data_AF-A0A969JTU5-F1
#
_entry.id   AF-A0A969JTU5-F1
#
_cell.length_a   1.000
_cell.length_b   1.000
_cell.length_c   1.000
_cell.angle_alpha   90.00
_cell.angle_beta   90.00
_cell.angle_gamma   90.00
#
_symmetry.space_group_name_H-M   'P 1'
#
loop_
_entity.id
_entity.type
_entity.pdbx_description
1 polymer ?
#
loop_
_entity_poly.entity_id
_entity_poly.type
_entity_poly.pdbx_seq_one_letter_code
_entity_poly.pdbx_strand_id
1 'polypeptide(L)'
;MQISAKKVVTINYTLTDDAGNVIDKSDSDDFAYLHGAGNILPGLEDALTTKSSGDEVAVSLTAEEGYGSRDETKVQPVPRNMFPPDVDIQSGMQFRAQGSDGQPLLVTVANVEGDQVTVDGNHPLAGVNLNFQVKVVDVREATDEEVQHGHAHAGGEHDHG
;
A
#
# COMPACT_ATOMS: atom_id res chain seq x y z
N MET A 1 -20.21 15.12 9.08
CA MET A 1 -18.92 15.65 9.56
C MET A 1 -17.98 15.66 8.37
N GLN A 2 -17.15 16.71 8.22
CA GLN A 2 -16.15 16.76 7.16
C GLN A 2 -14.83 16.13 7.62
N ILE A 3 -14.13 15.48 6.69
CA ILE A 3 -12.78 14.95 6.87
C ILE A 3 -11.82 16.12 7.09
N SER A 4 -11.05 16.01 8.17
CA SER A 4 -9.95 16.90 8.54
C SER A 4 -8.98 16.14 9.46
N ALA A 5 -7.88 16.78 9.88
CA ALA A 5 -6.88 16.14 10.73
C ALA A 5 -7.51 15.56 12.02
N LYS A 6 -6.99 14.41 12.47
CA LYS A 6 -7.44 13.68 13.67
C LYS A 6 -8.90 13.19 13.60
N LYS A 7 -9.39 12.91 12.38
CA LYS A 7 -10.63 12.16 12.18
C LYS A 7 -10.30 10.73 11.80
N VAL A 8 -11.09 9.79 12.32
CA VAL A 8 -11.12 8.44 11.77
C VAL A 8 -12.11 8.44 10.63
N VAL A 9 -11.64 8.01 9.46
CA VAL A 9 -12.40 7.98 8.23
C VAL A 9 -12.50 6.53 7.78
N THR A 10 -13.72 6.08 7.56
CA THR A 10 -14.01 4.77 6.99
C THR A 10 -14.35 4.93 5.53
N ILE A 11 -13.67 4.20 4.65
CA ILE A 11 -13.87 4.27 3.21
C ILE A 11 -14.09 2.88 2.62
N ASN A 12 -14.81 2.87 1.49
CA ASN A 12 -14.69 1.80 0.52
C ASN A 12 -13.92 2.33 -0.68
N TYR A 13 -13.06 1.50 -1.27
CA TYR A 13 -12.32 1.89 -2.44
C TYR A 13 -12.16 0.76 -3.45
N THR A 14 -11.95 1.14 -4.70
CA THR A 14 -11.44 0.28 -5.76
C THR A 14 -10.24 0.97 -6.39
N LEU A 15 -9.13 0.25 -6.46
CA LEU A 15 -7.87 0.69 -7.04
C LEU A 15 -7.67 -0.03 -8.38
N THR A 16 -7.40 0.74 -9.42
CA THR A 16 -7.17 0.25 -10.78
C THR A 16 -5.91 0.85 -11.38
N ASP A 17 -5.30 0.15 -12.35
CA ASP A 17 -4.28 0.74 -13.22
C ASP A 17 -4.90 1.50 -14.40
N ASP A 18 -4.08 2.12 -15.25
CA ASP A 18 -4.53 2.82 -16.46
C ASP A 18 -5.12 1.90 -17.54
N ALA A 19 -4.87 0.59 -17.45
CA ALA A 19 -5.50 -0.41 -18.32
C ALA A 19 -6.88 -0.85 -17.80
N GLY A 20 -7.30 -0.36 -16.64
CA GLY A 20 -8.56 -0.69 -15.99
C GLY A 20 -8.55 -2.03 -15.26
N ASN A 21 -7.38 -2.64 -15.05
CA ASN A 21 -7.27 -3.84 -14.23
C ASN A 21 -7.44 -3.45 -12.76
N VAL A 22 -8.28 -4.20 -12.04
CA VAL A 22 -8.41 -4.03 -10.59
C VAL A 22 -7.16 -4.57 -9.91
N ILE A 23 -6.43 -3.69 -9.24
CA ILE A 23 -5.26 -4.02 -8.44
C ILE A 23 -5.70 -4.44 -7.04
N ASP A 24 -6.60 -3.64 -6.44
CA ASP A 24 -7.04 -3.84 -5.06
C ASP A 24 -8.43 -3.23 -4.83
N LYS A 25 -9.15 -3.69 -3.81
CA LYS A 25 -10.45 -3.15 -3.42
C LYS A 25 -10.77 -3.49 -1.96
N SER A 26 -11.52 -2.63 -1.29
CA SER A 26 -11.90 -2.82 0.11
C SER A 26 -13.01 -3.86 0.35
N ASP A 27 -13.61 -4.44 -0.71
CA ASP A 27 -14.72 -5.41 -0.63
C ASP A 27 -15.74 -5.11 0.49
N SER A 28 -16.08 -6.09 1.35
CA SER A 28 -17.01 -5.96 2.49
C SER A 28 -16.33 -5.49 3.78
N ASP A 29 -15.03 -5.23 3.73
CA ASP A 29 -14.20 -4.81 4.85
C ASP A 29 -13.91 -3.32 4.68
N ASP A 30 -14.79 -2.53 5.28
CA ASP A 30 -14.64 -1.09 5.47
C ASP A 30 -13.21 -0.74 5.95
N PHE A 31 -12.46 0.00 5.12
CA PHE A 31 -11.10 0.40 5.46
C PHE A 31 -11.12 1.68 6.28
N ALA A 32 -10.68 1.61 7.54
CA ALA A 32 -10.60 2.76 8.43
C ALA A 32 -9.16 3.27 8.57
N TYR A 33 -8.98 4.59 8.48
CA TYR A 33 -7.68 5.23 8.68
C TYR A 33 -7.81 6.51 9.51
N LEU A 34 -6.69 6.95 10.09
CA LEU A 34 -6.59 8.22 10.81
C LEU A 34 -6.08 9.29 9.84
N HIS A 35 -6.89 10.31 9.60
CA HIS A 35 -6.55 11.38 8.67
C HIS A 35 -5.52 12.35 9.27
N GLY A 36 -4.47 12.63 8.49
CA GLY A 36 -3.31 13.42 8.85
C GLY A 36 -2.21 12.62 9.56
N ALA A 37 -2.29 11.28 9.55
CA ALA A 37 -1.30 10.39 10.18
C ALA A 37 -0.38 9.68 9.17
N GLY A 38 -0.56 9.89 7.87
CA GLY A 38 0.26 9.23 6.84
C GLY A 38 -0.07 7.75 6.64
N ASN A 39 -1.30 7.34 6.95
CA ASN A 39 -1.74 5.94 6.86
C ASN A 39 -2.09 5.52 5.42
N ILE A 40 -2.35 6.49 4.54
CA ILE A 40 -2.63 6.30 3.12
C ILE A 40 -1.74 7.21 2.29
N LEU A 41 -1.75 7.03 0.96
CA LEU A 41 -0.98 7.85 0.04
C LEU A 41 -1.33 9.35 0.21
N PRO A 42 -0.33 10.26 0.29
CA PRO A 42 -0.59 11.68 0.53
C PRO A 42 -1.58 12.29 -0.46
N GLY A 43 -1.42 12.00 -1.76
CA GLY A 43 -2.35 12.51 -2.78
C GLY A 43 -3.78 11.99 -2.63
N LEU A 44 -3.96 10.78 -2.11
CA LEU A 44 -5.29 10.24 -1.78
C LEU A 44 -5.87 10.92 -0.54
N GLU A 45 -5.05 11.11 0.50
CA GLU A 45 -5.44 11.80 1.72
C GLU A 45 -5.90 13.23 1.44
N ASP A 46 -5.09 13.99 0.69
CA ASP A 46 -5.40 15.37 0.31
C ASP A 46 -6.73 15.47 -0.45
N ALA A 47 -6.98 14.55 -1.40
CA ALA A 47 -8.21 14.53 -2.19
C ALA A 47 -9.48 14.22 -1.37
N LEU A 48 -9.33 13.51 -0.24
CA LEU A 48 -10.42 13.21 0.69
C LEU A 48 -10.67 14.34 1.70
N THR A 49 -9.74 15.28 1.87
CA THR A 49 -9.92 16.42 2.77
C THR A 49 -11.19 17.20 2.42
N THR A 50 -11.95 17.62 3.43
CA THR A 50 -13.26 18.32 3.33
C THR A 50 -14.45 17.50 2.84
N LYS A 51 -14.24 16.24 2.41
CA LYS A 51 -15.34 15.34 2.05
C LYS A 51 -16.10 14.87 3.28
N SER A 52 -17.31 14.37 3.10
CA SER A 52 -18.19 13.87 4.17
C SER A 52 -18.65 12.44 3.88
N SER A 53 -19.15 11.75 4.90
CA SER A 53 -19.83 10.46 4.72
C SER A 53 -20.90 10.55 3.63
N GLY A 54 -20.90 9.56 2.74
CA GLY A 54 -21.75 9.50 1.55
C GLY A 54 -21.11 10.04 0.27
N ASP A 55 -20.02 10.82 0.37
CA ASP A 55 -19.34 11.35 -0.82
C ASP A 55 -18.59 10.26 -1.58
N GLU A 56 -18.60 10.37 -2.90
CA GLU A 56 -17.79 9.56 -3.81
C GLU A 56 -16.76 10.44 -4.50
N VAL A 57 -15.52 9.95 -4.57
CA VAL A 57 -14.36 10.67 -5.09
C VAL A 57 -13.58 9.75 -6.01
N ALA A 58 -13.25 10.25 -7.21
CA ALA A 58 -12.28 9.60 -8.08
C ALA A 58 -10.95 10.37 -8.02
N VAL A 59 -9.85 9.67 -7.81
CA VAL A 59 -8.50 10.23 -7.68
C VAL A 59 -7.56 9.44 -8.56
N SER A 60 -6.82 10.13 -9.42
CA SER A 60 -5.74 9.54 -10.20
C SER A 60 -4.41 10.06 -9.67
N LEU A 61 -3.53 9.16 -9.27
CA LEU A 61 -2.18 9.46 -8.81
C LEU A 61 -1.19 8.93 -9.84
N THR A 62 -0.21 9.75 -10.21
CA THR A 62 0.92 9.27 -11.00
C THR A 62 1.73 8.25 -10.21
N ALA A 63 2.55 7.46 -10.89
CA ALA A 63 3.48 6.54 -10.22
C ALA A 63 4.32 7.25 -9.15
N GLU A 64 4.80 8.47 -9.41
CA GLU A 64 5.59 9.26 -8.47
C GLU A 64 4.82 9.68 -7.21
N GLU A 65 3.52 9.98 -7.35
CA GLU A 65 2.64 10.33 -6.23
C GLU A 65 2.14 9.11 -5.44
N GLY A 66 2.17 7.93 -6.08
CA GLY A 66 1.83 6.64 -5.49
C GLY A 66 3.05 5.97 -4.84
N TYR A 67 3.55 4.92 -5.47
CA TYR A 67 4.63 4.08 -4.94
C TYR A 67 6.02 4.39 -5.52
N GLY A 68 6.14 5.54 -6.18
CA GLY A 68 7.36 5.98 -6.84
C GLY A 68 7.53 5.41 -8.24
N SER A 69 8.51 5.98 -8.96
CA SER A 69 8.96 5.47 -10.24
C SER A 69 9.67 4.13 -10.08
N ARG A 70 9.51 3.26 -11.07
CA ARG A 70 10.27 2.02 -11.18
C ARG A 70 11.75 2.35 -11.43
N ASP A 71 12.62 1.76 -10.62
CA ASP A 71 14.07 1.92 -10.71
C ASP A 71 14.69 0.63 -11.25
N GLU A 72 15.12 0.67 -12.51
CA GLU A 72 15.76 -0.47 -13.19
C GLU A 72 17.07 -0.90 -12.52
N THR A 73 17.72 -0.02 -11.74
CA THR A 73 18.94 -0.39 -11.00
C THR A 73 18.66 -1.34 -9.83
N LYS A 74 17.40 -1.44 -9.39
CA LYS A 74 16.93 -2.38 -8.37
C LYS A 74 16.51 -3.74 -8.96
N VAL A 75 16.56 -3.89 -10.28
CA VAL A 75 16.34 -5.16 -10.96
C VAL A 75 17.69 -5.82 -11.22
N GLN A 76 17.98 -6.91 -10.52
CA GLN A 76 19.32 -7.49 -10.49
C GLN A 76 19.30 -9.01 -10.70
N PRO A 77 20.19 -9.56 -11.54
CA PRO A 77 20.43 -10.99 -11.59
C PRO A 77 21.26 -11.41 -10.37
N VAL A 78 20.80 -12.43 -9.66
CA VAL A 78 21.50 -13.04 -8.54
C VAL A 78 21.65 -14.54 -8.74
N PRO A 79 22.72 -15.17 -8.23
CA PRO A 79 22.88 -16.62 -8.29
C PRO A 79 21.79 -17.36 -7.52
N ARG A 80 21.27 -18.45 -8.07
CA ARG A 80 20.27 -19.32 -7.43
C ARG A 80 20.70 -19.84 -6.06
N ASN A 81 22.01 -19.99 -5.83
CA ASN A 81 22.56 -20.47 -4.56
C ASN A 81 22.42 -19.48 -3.38
N MET A 82 22.03 -18.24 -3.63
CA MET A 82 21.71 -17.26 -2.58
C MET A 82 20.35 -17.53 -1.91
N PHE A 83 19.55 -18.41 -2.51
CA PHE A 83 18.24 -18.81 -2.01
C PHE A 83 18.30 -20.21 -1.41
N PRO A 84 17.34 -20.57 -0.52
CA PRO A 84 17.26 -21.91 0.04
C PRO A 84 17.27 -22.99 -1.06
N PRO A 85 18.08 -24.05 -0.92
CA PRO A 85 18.18 -25.10 -1.95
C PRO A 85 16.89 -25.91 -2.08
N ASP A 86 16.12 -26.03 -1.00
CA ASP A 86 14.89 -26.84 -0.95
C ASP A 86 13.62 -26.13 -1.47
N VAL A 87 13.77 -24.92 -2.00
CA VAL A 87 12.64 -24.11 -2.51
C VAL A 87 12.61 -24.14 -4.04
N ASP A 88 11.51 -24.55 -4.64
CA ASP A 88 11.29 -24.36 -6.08
C ASP A 88 10.99 -22.87 -6.33
N ILE A 89 11.94 -22.13 -6.90
CA ILE A 89 11.80 -20.68 -7.08
C ILE A 89 11.01 -20.40 -8.34
N GLN A 90 9.98 -19.58 -8.20
CA GLN A 90 9.11 -19.19 -9.32
C GLN A 90 8.96 -17.66 -9.39
N SER A 91 8.70 -17.14 -10.58
CA SER A 91 8.34 -15.73 -10.76
C SER A 91 7.15 -15.35 -9.89
N GLY A 92 7.21 -14.15 -9.31
CA GLY A 92 6.22 -13.64 -8.35
C GLY A 92 6.50 -14.00 -6.89
N MET A 93 7.40 -14.96 -6.60
CA MET A 93 7.78 -15.24 -5.21
C MET A 93 8.51 -14.06 -4.58
N GLN A 94 8.23 -13.80 -3.31
CA GLN A 94 8.85 -12.71 -2.56
C GLN A 94 9.81 -13.23 -1.50
N PHE A 95 10.97 -12.60 -1.38
CA PHE A 95 12.01 -12.94 -0.41
C PHE A 95 12.47 -11.70 0.34
N ARG A 96 12.85 -11.87 1.60
CA ARG A 96 13.54 -10.82 2.37
C ARG A 96 15.03 -10.92 2.09
N ALA A 97 15.56 -9.93 1.40
CA ALA A 97 16.99 -9.72 1.19
C ALA A 97 17.51 -8.66 2.18
N GLN A 98 18.82 -8.48 2.21
CA GLN A 98 19.45 -7.36 2.90
C GLN A 98 19.86 -6.31 1.86
N GLY A 99 19.36 -5.08 2.01
CA GLY A 99 19.71 -3.94 1.17
C GLY A 99 21.16 -3.48 1.39
N SER A 100 21.66 -2.63 0.50
CA SER A 100 23.04 -2.12 0.56
C SER A 100 23.33 -1.29 1.81
N ASP A 101 22.29 -0.71 2.39
CA ASP A 101 22.25 0.05 3.64
C ASP A 101 22.05 -0.84 4.89
N GLY A 102 22.01 -2.16 4.71
CA GLY A 102 21.90 -3.15 5.78
C GLY A 102 20.48 -3.39 6.29
N GLN A 103 19.49 -2.65 5.80
CA GLN A 103 18.08 -2.84 6.14
C GLN A 103 17.46 -4.01 5.38
N PRO A 104 16.48 -4.70 5.96
CA PRO A 104 15.74 -5.74 5.25
C PRO A 104 14.97 -5.12 4.08
N LEU A 105 15.12 -5.70 2.89
CA LEU A 105 14.44 -5.32 1.66
C LEU A 105 13.59 -6.50 1.18
N LEU A 106 12.33 -6.26 0.86
CA LEU A 106 11.51 -7.25 0.16
C LEU A 106 11.84 -7.21 -1.32
N VAL A 107 12.21 -8.35 -1.90
CA VAL A 107 12.47 -8.49 -3.34
C VAL A 107 11.50 -9.49 -3.94
N THR A 108 11.06 -9.24 -5.17
CA THR A 108 10.17 -10.14 -5.93
C THR A 108 10.96 -10.81 -7.03
N VAL A 109 10.79 -12.11 -7.22
CA VAL A 109 11.42 -12.83 -8.34
C VAL A 109 10.72 -12.42 -9.64
N ALA A 110 11.45 -11.75 -10.53
CA ALA A 110 10.94 -11.37 -11.84
C ALA A 110 11.06 -12.55 -12.83
N ASN A 111 12.21 -13.23 -12.83
CA ASN A 111 12.49 -14.33 -13.75
C ASN A 111 13.44 -15.37 -13.15
N VAL A 112 13.37 -16.61 -13.64
CA VAL A 112 14.29 -17.70 -13.27
C VAL A 112 14.79 -18.35 -14.55
N GLU A 113 16.10 -18.29 -14.77
CA GLU A 113 16.77 -18.85 -15.95
C GLU A 113 18.00 -19.67 -15.54
N GLY A 114 17.84 -21.00 -15.51
CA GLY A 114 18.90 -21.91 -15.08
C GLY A 114 19.37 -21.63 -13.65
N ASP A 115 20.64 -21.30 -13.50
CA ASP A 115 21.26 -20.97 -12.20
C ASP A 115 21.20 -19.47 -11.85
N GLN A 116 20.51 -18.65 -12.65
CA GLN A 116 20.31 -17.23 -12.39
C GLN A 116 18.85 -16.92 -12.07
N VAL A 117 18.65 -16.07 -11.07
CA VAL A 117 17.33 -15.57 -10.65
C VAL A 117 17.37 -14.06 -10.77
N THR A 118 16.49 -13.46 -11.56
CA THR A 118 16.31 -12.01 -11.60
C THR A 118 15.37 -11.60 -10.48
N VAL A 119 15.84 -10.74 -9.58
CA VAL A 119 15.04 -10.15 -8.51
C VAL A 119 14.77 -8.69 -8.78
N ASP A 120 13.62 -8.21 -8.32
CA ASP A 120 13.16 -6.84 -8.40
C ASP A 120 12.94 -6.31 -6.97
N GLY A 121 13.75 -5.33 -6.56
CA GLY A 121 13.65 -4.66 -5.28
C GLY A 121 12.72 -3.43 -5.27
N ASN A 122 12.01 -3.16 -6.36
CA ASN A 122 11.00 -2.11 -6.40
C ASN A 122 9.75 -2.50 -5.59
N HIS A 123 8.98 -1.50 -5.18
CA HIS A 123 7.63 -1.75 -4.70
C HIS A 123 6.83 -2.44 -5.84
N PRO A 124 5.95 -3.43 -5.55
CA PRO A 124 5.20 -4.14 -6.60
C PRO A 124 4.39 -3.24 -7.53
N LEU A 125 3.97 -2.07 -7.03
CA LEU A 125 3.21 -1.06 -7.78
C LEU A 125 4.07 0.14 -8.22
N ALA A 126 5.40 0.07 -8.13
CA ALA A 126 6.27 1.13 -8.62
C ALA A 126 6.17 1.28 -10.15
N GLY A 127 6.12 2.51 -10.62
CA GLY A 127 5.92 2.83 -12.04
C GLY A 127 4.48 2.67 -12.55
N VAL A 128 3.53 2.32 -11.67
CA VAL A 128 2.11 2.16 -12.01
C VAL A 128 1.35 3.42 -11.59
N ASN A 129 0.64 4.04 -12.53
CA ASN A 129 -0.34 5.08 -12.20
C ASN A 129 -1.56 4.43 -11.55
N LEU A 130 -2.08 5.07 -10.50
CA LEU A 130 -3.10 4.51 -9.64
C LEU A 130 -4.39 5.31 -9.75
N ASN A 131 -5.47 4.63 -10.11
CA ASN A 131 -6.80 5.21 -10.22
C ASN A 131 -7.69 4.67 -9.09
N PHE A 132 -7.99 5.53 -8.12
CA PHE A 132 -8.85 5.25 -6.97
C PHE A 132 -10.27 5.73 -7.23
N GLN A 133 -11.24 4.86 -7.00
CA GLN A 133 -12.64 5.21 -6.80
C GLN A 133 -12.96 4.96 -5.34
N VAL A 134 -13.23 6.03 -4.59
CA VAL A 134 -13.43 5.99 -3.14
C VAL A 134 -14.83 6.46 -2.80
N LYS A 135 -15.47 5.74 -1.88
CA LYS A 135 -16.70 6.15 -1.22
C LYS A 135 -16.43 6.32 0.26
N VAL A 136 -16.73 7.49 0.80
CA VAL A 136 -16.62 7.74 2.23
C VAL A 136 -17.83 7.13 2.93
N VAL A 137 -17.59 6.14 3.79
CA VAL A 137 -18.64 5.42 4.53
C VAL A 137 -18.98 6.18 5.80
N ASP A 138 -17.99 6.53 6.62
CA ASP A 138 -18.19 7.23 7.88
C ASP A 138 -17.04 8.18 8.21
N VAL A 139 -17.34 9.21 9.00
CA VAL A 139 -16.35 10.17 9.52
C VAL A 139 -16.68 10.46 10.97
N ARG A 140 -15.74 10.12 11.87
CA ARG A 140 -15.87 10.35 13.31
C ARG A 140 -14.63 11.03 13.90
N GLU A 141 -14.79 11.56 15.11
CA GLU A 141 -13.63 11.96 15.93
C GLU A 141 -12.76 10.72 16.24
N ALA A 142 -11.44 10.90 16.18
CA ALA A 142 -10.51 9.93 16.71
C ALA A 142 -10.49 9.99 18.25
N THR A 143 -10.26 8.87 18.91
CA THR A 143 -9.97 8.86 20.35
C THR A 143 -8.57 9.40 20.63
N ASP A 144 -8.30 9.80 21.88
CA ASP A 144 -6.96 10.23 22.28
C ASP A 144 -5.90 9.13 22.05
N GLU A 145 -6.28 7.87 22.26
CA GLU A 145 -5.43 6.70 22.01
C GLU A 145 -5.10 6.54 20.52
N GLU A 146 -6.09 6.65 19.64
CA GLU A 146 -5.89 6.55 18.18
C GLU A 146 -4.97 7.68 17.69
N VAL A 147 -5.13 8.90 18.20
CA VAL A 147 -4.24 10.02 17.89
C VAL A 147 -2.83 9.78 18.41
N GLN A 148 -2.68 9.21 19.60
CA GLN A 148 -1.38 8.90 20.18
C GLN A 148 -0.67 7.76 19.44
N HIS A 149 -1.41 6.73 19.01
CA HIS A 149 -0.90 5.58 18.27
C HIS A 149 -0.71 5.87 16.77
N GLY A 150 -1.32 6.95 16.25
CA GLY A 150 -1.23 7.35 14.85
C GLY A 150 -2.07 6.51 13.89
N HIS A 151 -2.99 5.67 14.37
CA HIS A 151 -3.85 4.88 13.50
C HIS A 151 -5.23 4.63 14.10
N ALA A 152 -6.20 4.37 13.21
CA ALA A 152 -7.55 4.01 13.61
C ALA A 152 -7.55 2.61 14.23
N HIS A 153 -8.27 2.44 15.33
CA HIS A 153 -8.54 1.13 15.88
C HIS A 153 -9.79 0.58 15.20
N ALA A 154 -9.74 -0.67 14.73
CA ALA A 154 -10.96 -1.38 14.33
C ALA A 154 -11.90 -1.39 15.54
N GLY A 155 -13.20 -1.11 15.34
CA GLY A 155 -14.19 -0.90 16.40
C GLY A 155 -14.54 -2.13 17.24
N GLY A 156 -13.53 -2.79 17.82
CA GLY A 156 -13.64 -3.84 18.81
C GLY A 156 -12.57 -3.64 19.87
N GLU A 157 -13.00 -3.39 21.10
CA GLU A 157 -12.20 -3.47 22.30
C GLU A 157 -11.30 -4.72 22.27
N HIS A 158 -10.00 -4.51 22.12
CA HIS A 158 -9.00 -5.46 22.60
C HIS A 158 -8.25 -4.78 23.73
N ASP A 159 -8.93 -4.69 24.86
CA ASP A 159 -8.35 -4.51 26.18
C ASP A 159 -7.34 -5.64 26.38
N HIS A 160 -6.05 -5.32 26.26
CA HIS A 160 -4.97 -6.17 26.74
C HIS A 160 -4.55 -5.63 28.10
N GLY A 161 -5.24 -6.11 29.15
CA GLY A 161 -4.75 -6.06 30.53
C GLY A 161 -3.51 -6.91 30.76
#